data_AF-A0A542QKL0-F1
#
_entry.id   AF-A0A542QKL0-F1
#
_cell.length_a   1.000
_cell.length_b   1.000
_cell.length_c   1.000
_cell.angle_alpha   90.00
_cell.angle_beta   90.00
_cell.angle_gamma   90.00
#
_symmetry.space_group_name_H-M   'P 1'
#
loop_
_entity.id
_entity.type
_entity.pdbx_description
1 polymer ?
#
loop_
_entity_poly.entity_id
_entity_poly.type
_entity_poly.pdbx_seq_one_letter_code
_entity_poly.pdbx_strand_id
1 'polypeptide(L)'
;MQRTAQISPQAMESISTPERVETHLGTLEFPLGVPTEETANRVYDHVGHVRAVSAFLDAYSGVSLWAARRGFLEAGIQDHDVLLFSEFMDPKTLVLTGNADTVYFLTFLDLTEGPLVVEVPPLALCFLNDMWFRWVADPGMAGPDRGAGGKYLFVPPGHQGPVPEGGFFTLRTRTTRLILGGRAFLEGDDPKPAVERIKEGLRLYRYVPGFYGTSIGEIVTGGTAPPLPWTAQTWTAALHRPDPPRFVEGSGLPVNTVPPGDATYFDFVSELVHDQPAEALDPEIAGALAAVGIVKGRPFEPDARMREILTEAAAVGNATARTLACRPRPAEGAHYYGASSRWLNGLLVSGHEFLAPPADITDRGVEPRPNDGARKLNLRSWWWYLAVGISPAFTAPLPGVGSQYVFSLADQEGRALDGGRYYRLVLPPDIPAAKFWSVTVYDNQTRSMLDTPQRFPRAGSQAYPTPAAVPDGDGTTTVHFGPDRPDGVPEGNWIQTTPGRGWFVVLRFYSPLQPFFDKTWRPGEIEAVD
;
A
#
# COMPACT_ATOMS: atom_id res chain seq x y z
N MET A 1 -16.30 -29.06 60.70
CA MET A 1 -15.33 -29.49 59.67
C MET A 1 -15.53 -28.65 58.43
N GLN A 2 -14.68 -27.63 58.22
CA GLN A 2 -14.63 -26.95 56.92
C GLN A 2 -14.02 -27.92 55.92
N ARG A 3 -14.75 -28.27 54.85
CA ARG A 3 -14.16 -28.95 53.70
C ARG A 3 -13.17 -27.96 53.08
N THR A 4 -11.87 -28.23 53.25
CA THR A 4 -10.84 -27.54 52.48
C THR A 4 -11.11 -27.86 51.02
N ALA A 5 -11.50 -26.84 50.23
CA ALA A 5 -11.63 -27.00 48.80
C ALA A 5 -10.25 -27.38 48.24
N GLN A 6 -10.14 -28.58 47.68
CA GLN A 6 -8.92 -29.03 46.99
C GLN A 6 -9.08 -28.80 45.50
N ILE A 7 -8.00 -28.36 44.86
CA ILE A 7 -7.91 -28.26 43.40
C ILE A 7 -8.06 -29.68 42.83
N SER A 8 -8.85 -29.82 41.74
CA SER A 8 -9.09 -31.15 41.17
C SER A 8 -7.82 -31.72 40.54
N PRO A 9 -7.65 -33.06 40.52
CA PRO A 9 -6.53 -33.70 39.82
C PRO A 9 -6.43 -33.27 38.35
N GLN A 10 -7.58 -33.12 37.67
CA GLN A 10 -7.63 -32.65 36.28
C GLN A 10 -7.11 -31.21 36.14
N ALA A 11 -7.47 -30.31 37.06
CA ALA A 11 -6.94 -28.96 37.05
C ALA A 11 -5.44 -28.95 37.34
N MET A 12 -4.96 -29.80 38.26
CA MET A 12 -3.53 -29.96 38.53
C MET A 12 -2.77 -30.51 37.32
N GLU A 13 -3.32 -31.51 36.63
CA GLU A 13 -2.74 -32.04 35.39
C GLU A 13 -2.69 -30.98 34.29
N SER A 14 -3.75 -30.18 34.11
CA SER A 14 -3.80 -29.16 33.06
C SER A 14 -2.85 -27.97 33.27
N ILE A 15 -2.40 -27.72 34.50
CA ILE A 15 -1.47 -26.62 34.82
C ILE A 15 -0.04 -27.10 35.09
N SER A 16 0.19 -28.42 35.10
CA SER A 16 1.52 -29.00 35.31
C SER A 16 2.24 -29.17 33.97
N THR A 17 3.53 -28.89 33.94
CA THR A 17 4.37 -29.24 32.79
C THR A 17 5.05 -30.59 33.10
N PRO A 18 4.85 -31.62 32.26
CA PRO A 18 5.58 -32.88 32.42
C PRO A 18 7.09 -32.64 32.39
N GLU A 19 7.87 -33.46 33.11
CA GLU A 19 9.33 -33.38 33.08
C GLU A 19 9.92 -33.60 31.67
N ARG A 20 9.13 -34.17 30.75
CA ARG A 20 9.50 -34.41 29.37
C ARG A 20 8.31 -34.14 28.45
N VAL A 21 8.52 -33.31 27.43
CA VAL A 21 7.51 -32.94 26.44
C VAL A 21 8.07 -33.15 25.03
N GLU A 22 7.41 -33.93 24.19
CA GLU A 22 7.80 -34.14 22.80
C GLU A 22 7.16 -33.08 21.89
N THR A 23 7.98 -32.40 21.10
CA THR A 23 7.53 -31.30 20.23
C THR A 23 8.20 -31.35 18.85
N HIS A 24 7.79 -30.46 17.95
CA HIS A 24 8.49 -30.27 16.66
C HIS A 24 9.91 -29.70 16.82
N LEU A 25 10.22 -29.12 17.98
CA LEU A 25 11.58 -28.71 18.36
C LEU A 25 12.37 -29.91 18.92
N GLY A 26 11.84 -31.13 18.88
CA GLY A 26 12.39 -32.27 19.61
C GLY A 26 11.94 -32.30 21.08
N THR A 27 12.60 -33.15 21.86
CA THR A 27 12.27 -33.35 23.28
C THR A 27 12.68 -32.11 24.11
N LEU A 28 11.74 -31.59 24.90
CA LEU A 28 11.96 -30.54 25.90
C LEU A 28 11.92 -31.15 27.30
N GLU A 29 12.92 -30.85 28.13
CA GLU A 29 13.11 -31.46 29.44
C GLU A 29 13.04 -30.40 30.56
N PHE A 30 12.24 -30.70 31.58
CA PHE A 30 11.94 -29.85 32.72
C PHE A 30 12.14 -30.60 34.05
N PRO A 31 13.35 -31.12 34.36
CA PRO A 31 13.59 -31.76 35.65
C PRO A 31 13.19 -30.83 36.79
N LEU A 32 12.41 -31.33 37.75
CA LEU A 32 11.86 -30.52 38.86
C LEU A 32 11.03 -29.30 38.41
N GLY A 33 10.53 -29.29 37.18
CA GLY A 33 9.73 -28.20 36.60
C GLY A 33 10.54 -27.02 36.03
N VAL A 34 11.85 -27.15 35.86
CA VAL A 34 12.74 -26.10 35.32
C VAL A 34 13.44 -26.60 34.05
N PRO A 35 13.52 -25.80 32.96
CA PRO A 35 14.14 -26.27 31.72
C PRO A 35 15.62 -26.59 31.89
N THR A 36 16.11 -27.62 31.20
CA THR A 36 17.55 -27.82 30.99
C THR A 36 18.14 -26.68 30.16
N GLU A 37 19.46 -26.47 30.21
CA GLU A 37 20.12 -25.44 29.39
C GLU A 37 19.89 -25.66 27.89
N GLU A 38 19.95 -26.92 27.44
CA GLU A 38 19.65 -27.28 26.05
C GLU A 38 18.20 -26.94 25.68
N THR A 39 17.24 -27.28 26.56
CA THR A 39 15.82 -26.93 26.37
C THR A 39 15.65 -25.42 26.31
N ALA A 40 16.27 -24.68 27.24
CA ALA A 40 16.19 -23.23 27.28
C ALA A 40 16.73 -22.61 25.99
N ASN A 41 17.93 -22.98 25.55
CA ASN A 41 18.53 -22.49 24.30
C ASN A 41 17.63 -22.76 23.10
N ARG A 42 17.10 -23.99 22.99
CA ARG A 42 16.23 -24.37 21.88
C ARG A 42 14.91 -23.60 21.87
N VAL A 43 14.31 -23.40 23.04
CA VAL A 43 13.08 -22.61 23.17
C VAL A 43 13.37 -21.14 22.88
N TYR A 44 14.51 -20.58 23.32
CA TYR A 44 14.88 -19.20 23.02
C TYR A 44 15.13 -18.98 21.52
N ASP A 45 15.77 -19.92 20.83
CA ASP A 45 15.94 -19.87 19.38
C ASP A 45 14.59 -19.92 18.66
N HIS A 46 13.67 -20.79 19.12
CA HIS A 46 12.31 -20.83 18.59
C HIS A 46 11.54 -19.53 18.86
N VAL A 47 11.66 -18.95 20.06
CA VAL A 47 11.05 -17.65 20.38
C VAL A 47 11.62 -16.56 19.47
N GLY A 48 12.93 -16.55 19.26
CA GLY A 48 13.60 -15.65 18.32
C GLY A 48 13.04 -15.80 16.91
N HIS A 49 12.91 -17.03 16.41
CA HIS A 49 12.33 -17.33 15.11
C HIS A 49 10.88 -16.87 14.98
N VAL A 50 10.01 -17.19 15.95
CA VAL A 50 8.61 -16.76 15.94
C VAL A 50 8.49 -15.23 15.94
N ARG A 51 9.30 -14.55 16.75
CA ARG A 51 9.32 -13.07 16.79
C ARG A 51 9.87 -12.48 15.48
N ALA A 52 10.87 -13.09 14.87
CA ALA A 52 11.42 -12.68 13.59
C ALA A 52 10.39 -12.83 12.46
N VAL A 53 9.64 -13.93 12.42
CA VAL A 53 8.54 -14.13 11.44
C VAL A 53 7.43 -13.11 11.66
N SER A 54 7.01 -12.87 12.91
CA SER A 54 6.04 -11.81 13.20
C SER A 54 6.55 -10.43 12.79
N ALA A 55 7.81 -10.11 13.08
CA ALA A 55 8.42 -8.85 12.67
C ALA A 55 8.43 -8.70 11.14
N PHE A 56 8.77 -9.77 10.40
CA PHE A 56 8.73 -9.76 8.94
C PHE A 56 7.35 -9.44 8.37
N LEU A 57 6.30 -10.08 8.90
CA LEU A 57 4.93 -9.88 8.42
C LEU A 57 4.35 -8.53 8.86
N ASP A 58 4.58 -8.14 10.11
CA ASP A 58 3.91 -7.00 10.72
C ASP A 58 4.55 -5.66 10.36
N ALA A 59 5.87 -5.64 10.12
CA ALA A 59 6.61 -4.46 9.66
C ALA A 59 6.69 -4.34 8.13
N TYR A 60 6.10 -5.28 7.38
CA TYR A 60 6.23 -5.35 5.92
C TYR A 60 5.84 -4.04 5.23
N SER A 61 4.79 -3.36 5.74
CA SER A 61 4.35 -2.08 5.18
C SER A 61 5.43 -1.01 5.27
N GLY A 62 6.10 -0.87 6.42
CA GLY A 62 7.21 0.05 6.60
C GLY A 62 8.40 -0.31 5.70
N VAL A 63 8.79 -1.59 5.65
CA VAL A 63 9.91 -2.04 4.81
C VAL A 63 9.63 -1.84 3.32
N SER A 64 8.40 -2.09 2.88
CA SER A 64 7.97 -1.81 1.51
C SER A 64 8.16 -0.34 1.16
N LEU A 65 7.78 0.57 2.07
CA LEU A 65 7.94 2.00 1.84
C LEU A 65 9.41 2.47 1.93
N TRP A 66 10.19 1.88 2.83
CA TRP A 66 11.62 2.14 2.93
C TRP A 66 12.38 1.68 1.68
N ALA A 67 12.04 0.50 1.14
CA ALA A 67 12.57 0.01 -0.12
C ALA A 67 12.23 0.95 -1.28
N ALA A 68 11.00 1.48 -1.32
CA ALA A 68 10.62 2.50 -2.29
C ALA A 68 11.48 3.76 -2.20
N ARG A 69 11.74 4.28 -0.99
CA ARG A 69 12.61 5.44 -0.80
C ARG A 69 14.05 5.15 -1.24
N ARG A 70 14.61 3.99 -0.88
CA ARG A 70 15.94 3.58 -1.32
C ARG A 70 16.05 3.50 -2.84
N GLY A 71 15.06 2.90 -3.50
CA GLY A 71 15.01 2.85 -4.96
C GLY A 71 15.01 4.23 -5.61
N PHE A 72 14.29 5.20 -5.03
CA PHE A 72 14.29 6.59 -5.51
C PHE A 72 15.70 7.20 -5.38
N LEU A 73 16.31 7.09 -4.20
CA LEU A 73 17.65 7.62 -3.94
C LEU A 73 18.72 7.00 -4.84
N GLU A 74 18.67 5.68 -5.05
CA GLU A 74 19.57 4.94 -5.95
C GLU A 74 19.40 5.37 -7.42
N ALA A 75 18.19 5.75 -7.83
CA ALA A 75 17.90 6.34 -9.14
C ALA A 75 18.24 7.85 -9.22
N GLY A 76 18.81 8.44 -8.17
CA GLY A 76 19.16 9.86 -8.12
C GLY A 76 17.98 10.79 -7.91
N ILE A 77 16.87 10.29 -7.37
CA ILE A 77 15.65 11.03 -7.01
C ILE A 77 15.70 11.29 -5.49
N GLN A 78 15.90 12.54 -5.10
CA GLN A 78 15.98 12.96 -3.70
C GLN A 78 14.60 13.15 -3.08
N ASP A 79 14.52 13.22 -1.74
CA ASP A 79 13.32 13.70 -1.07
C ASP A 79 12.95 15.09 -1.61
N HIS A 80 11.66 15.36 -1.81
CA HIS A 80 11.06 16.52 -2.50
C HIS A 80 11.20 16.59 -4.02
N ASP A 81 11.98 15.71 -4.66
CA ASP A 81 11.86 15.51 -6.11
C ASP A 81 10.54 14.77 -6.42
N VAL A 82 9.97 15.04 -7.59
CA VAL A 82 8.72 14.42 -8.04
C VAL A 82 9.00 13.47 -9.19
N LEU A 83 8.88 12.17 -8.93
CA LEU A 83 8.90 11.15 -9.97
C LEU A 83 7.57 11.17 -10.70
N LEU A 84 7.58 11.62 -11.96
CA LEU A 84 6.40 11.84 -12.80
C LEU A 84 6.43 10.91 -14.01
N PHE A 85 5.36 10.17 -14.24
CA PHE A 85 5.22 9.25 -15.36
C PHE A 85 4.36 9.88 -16.45
N SER A 86 4.97 10.66 -17.35
CA SER A 86 4.22 11.43 -18.35
C SER A 86 3.57 10.59 -19.45
N GLU A 87 4.10 9.39 -19.75
CA GLU A 87 3.54 8.40 -20.68
C GLU A 87 2.93 7.17 -19.97
N PHE A 88 2.65 7.30 -18.67
CA PHE A 88 2.34 6.23 -17.72
C PHE A 88 3.54 5.41 -17.24
N MET A 89 3.33 4.81 -16.08
CA MET A 89 4.25 3.82 -15.53
C MET A 89 4.27 2.61 -16.46
N ASP A 90 5.47 2.05 -16.66
CA ASP A 90 5.68 0.82 -17.41
C ASP A 90 6.49 -0.19 -16.57
N PRO A 91 6.64 -1.44 -17.03
CA PRO A 91 7.31 -2.50 -16.28
C PRO A 91 8.77 -2.26 -15.92
N LYS A 92 9.41 -1.20 -16.43
CA LYS A 92 10.80 -0.85 -16.04
C LYS A 92 10.86 -0.41 -14.59
N THR A 93 9.82 0.27 -14.10
CA THR A 93 9.69 0.61 -12.68
C THR A 93 9.02 -0.53 -11.92
N LEU A 94 9.75 -1.18 -11.02
CA LEU A 94 9.21 -2.24 -10.17
C LEU A 94 8.44 -1.62 -9.00
N VAL A 95 7.13 -1.48 -9.17
CA VAL A 95 6.18 -1.08 -8.13
C VAL A 95 5.18 -2.20 -7.90
N LEU A 96 4.82 -2.47 -6.64
CA LEU A 96 3.78 -3.45 -6.33
C LEU A 96 2.45 -2.97 -6.92
N THR A 97 1.94 -3.72 -7.90
CA THR A 97 0.67 -3.49 -8.60
C THR A 97 0.40 -2.06 -9.08
N GLY A 98 1.45 -1.37 -9.55
CA GLY A 98 1.31 -0.11 -10.30
C GLY A 98 0.39 -0.24 -11.52
N ASN A 99 -0.18 0.87 -12.00
CA ASN A 99 -1.13 0.85 -13.11
C ASN A 99 -0.62 1.63 -14.33
N ALA A 100 -1.17 1.33 -15.51
CA ALA A 100 -0.82 1.97 -16.78
C ALA A 100 -2.06 2.64 -17.42
N ASP A 101 -2.83 3.34 -16.59
CA ASP A 101 -4.14 3.91 -16.98
C ASP A 101 -4.28 5.39 -16.59
N THR A 102 -3.34 5.92 -15.83
CA THR A 102 -3.36 7.28 -15.28
C THR A 102 -1.95 7.82 -15.17
N VAL A 103 -1.79 9.14 -15.31
CA VAL A 103 -0.53 9.82 -15.04
C VAL A 103 -0.24 9.71 -13.55
N TYR A 104 0.92 9.16 -13.20
CA TYR A 104 1.37 9.05 -11.81
C TYR A 104 2.37 10.14 -11.47
N PHE A 105 2.30 10.62 -10.24
CA PHE A 105 3.40 11.36 -9.62
C PHE A 105 3.59 10.89 -8.18
N LEU A 106 4.85 10.69 -7.78
CA LEU A 106 5.25 10.17 -6.48
C LEU A 106 6.35 11.07 -5.91
N THR A 107 6.28 11.39 -4.63
CA THR A 107 7.34 12.15 -3.95
C THR A 107 7.41 11.79 -2.47
N PHE A 108 8.64 11.59 -1.98
CA PHE A 108 8.90 11.52 -0.55
C PHE A 108 9.04 12.93 0.01
N LEU A 109 8.41 13.18 1.15
CA LEU A 109 8.44 14.46 1.83
C LEU A 109 9.28 14.32 3.10
N ASP A 110 10.28 15.18 3.28
CA ASP A 110 11.08 15.26 4.50
C ASP A 110 10.61 16.43 5.38
N LEU A 111 10.18 16.14 6.61
CA LEU A 111 9.72 17.10 7.62
C LEU A 111 10.74 17.36 8.73
N THR A 112 11.96 16.81 8.63
CA THR A 112 12.98 16.92 9.70
C THR A 112 13.39 18.37 10.01
N GLU A 113 13.33 19.26 9.03
CA GLU A 113 13.63 20.70 9.20
C GLU A 113 12.42 21.54 9.64
N GLY A 114 11.25 20.93 9.81
CA GLY A 114 10.03 21.61 10.25
C GLY A 114 8.83 21.43 9.32
N PRO A 115 7.72 22.14 9.61
CA PRO A 115 6.46 21.98 8.88
C PRO A 115 6.59 22.26 7.38
N LEU A 116 5.99 21.39 6.57
CA LEU A 116 6.06 21.43 5.11
C LEU A 116 4.66 21.68 4.52
N VAL A 117 4.57 22.63 3.62
CA VAL A 117 3.39 22.89 2.80
C VAL A 117 3.50 22.10 1.50
N VAL A 118 2.40 21.43 1.15
CA VAL A 118 2.17 20.80 -0.15
C VAL A 118 0.94 21.46 -0.78
N GLU A 119 1.13 22.15 -1.90
CA GLU A 119 0.01 22.60 -2.74
C GLU A 119 -0.27 21.52 -3.77
N VAL A 120 -1.48 20.96 -3.73
CA VAL A 120 -1.89 19.88 -4.63
C VAL A 120 -2.65 20.46 -5.82
N PRO A 121 -2.30 20.04 -7.06
CA PRO A 121 -2.98 20.53 -8.25
C PRO A 121 -4.46 20.14 -8.26
N PRO A 122 -5.32 20.93 -8.92
CA PRO A 122 -6.72 20.57 -9.08
C PRO A 122 -6.86 19.23 -9.84
N LEU A 123 -8.00 18.57 -9.66
CA LEU A 123 -8.38 17.33 -10.35
C LEU A 123 -7.42 16.13 -10.15
N ALA A 124 -6.40 16.25 -9.30
CA ALA A 124 -5.59 15.13 -8.88
C ALA A 124 -6.34 14.26 -7.86
N LEU A 125 -6.05 12.97 -7.85
CA LEU A 125 -6.45 12.03 -6.81
C LEU A 125 -5.20 11.56 -6.09
N CYS A 126 -5.03 11.95 -4.83
CA CYS A 126 -3.85 11.60 -4.06
C CYS A 126 -4.21 10.85 -2.79
N PHE A 127 -3.24 10.09 -2.31
CA PHE A 127 -3.17 9.65 -0.92
C PHE A 127 -1.85 10.13 -0.34
N LEU A 128 -1.84 10.35 0.96
CA LEU A 128 -0.63 10.61 1.71
C LEU A 128 -0.57 9.67 2.90
N ASN A 129 0.56 8.97 3.00
CA ASN A 129 0.82 8.03 4.08
C ASN A 129 2.12 8.37 4.80
N ASP A 130 2.18 7.94 6.06
CA ASP A 130 3.37 8.01 6.87
C ASP A 130 4.35 6.87 6.55
N MET A 131 5.55 6.85 7.15
CA MET A 131 6.58 5.83 6.84
C MET A 131 6.24 4.39 7.27
N TRP A 132 5.04 4.14 7.81
CA TRP A 132 4.51 2.80 8.12
C TRP A 132 3.28 2.46 7.26
N PHE A 133 3.05 3.23 6.18
CA PHE A 133 1.85 3.24 5.34
C PHE A 133 0.53 3.44 6.12
N ARG A 134 0.55 4.23 7.20
CA ARG A 134 -0.71 4.68 7.82
C ARG A 134 -1.25 5.89 7.08
N TRP A 135 -2.57 5.93 6.92
CA TRP A 135 -3.24 7.05 6.29
C TRP A 135 -3.06 8.35 7.09
N VAL A 136 -2.77 9.44 6.37
CA VAL A 136 -2.65 10.79 6.93
C VAL A 136 -3.67 11.72 6.28
N ALA A 137 -3.76 11.73 4.95
CA ALA A 137 -4.67 12.59 4.21
C ALA A 137 -4.97 12.01 2.81
N ASP A 138 -6.04 12.52 2.19
CA ASP A 138 -6.40 12.23 0.79
C ASP A 138 -6.44 13.52 -0.07
N PRO A 139 -5.31 14.21 -0.32
CA PRO A 139 -5.36 15.45 -1.09
C PRO A 139 -5.98 15.27 -2.48
N GLY A 140 -6.65 16.30 -2.98
CA GLY A 140 -7.34 16.27 -4.27
C GLY A 140 -8.80 15.81 -4.16
N MET A 141 -9.27 15.12 -5.21
CA MET A 141 -10.70 14.82 -5.43
C MET A 141 -11.42 14.15 -4.24
N ALA A 142 -10.74 13.26 -3.52
CA ALA A 142 -11.31 12.56 -2.37
C ALA A 142 -11.24 13.36 -1.06
N GLY A 143 -10.38 14.39 -1.02
CA GLY A 143 -10.07 15.17 0.17
C GLY A 143 -10.98 16.37 0.41
N PRO A 144 -10.62 17.18 1.43
CA PRO A 144 -11.37 18.38 1.76
C PRO A 144 -11.29 19.47 0.69
N ASP A 145 -10.28 19.47 -0.18
CA ASP A 145 -10.19 20.41 -1.31
C ASP A 145 -11.13 20.07 -2.49
N ARG A 146 -11.75 18.87 -2.48
CA ARG A 146 -12.73 18.42 -3.49
C ARG A 146 -12.24 18.54 -4.94
N GLY A 147 -10.94 18.39 -5.16
CA GLY A 147 -10.33 18.49 -6.48
C GLY A 147 -10.21 19.92 -7.01
N ALA A 148 -10.52 20.95 -6.21
CA ALA A 148 -10.27 22.34 -6.56
C ALA A 148 -8.79 22.74 -6.42
N GLY A 149 -7.98 21.86 -5.83
CA GLY A 149 -6.62 22.15 -5.40
C GLY A 149 -6.60 22.74 -3.98
N GLY A 150 -5.56 22.44 -3.21
CA GLY A 150 -5.52 22.76 -1.79
C GLY A 150 -4.11 22.88 -1.24
N LYS A 151 -3.96 23.68 -0.18
CA LYS A 151 -2.71 23.83 0.56
C LYS A 151 -2.76 23.00 1.83
N TYR A 152 -1.95 21.95 1.90
CA TYR A 152 -1.85 21.06 3.04
C TYR A 152 -0.58 21.39 3.82
N LEU A 153 -0.70 21.57 5.13
CA LEU A 153 0.45 21.79 6.02
C LEU A 153 0.67 20.52 6.86
N PHE A 154 1.81 19.88 6.67
CA PHE A 154 2.22 18.73 7.47
C PHE A 154 3.20 19.17 8.55
N VAL A 155 2.81 18.90 9.81
CA VAL A 155 3.58 19.26 11.00
C VAL A 155 4.30 18.01 11.50
N PRO A 156 5.64 18.03 11.63
CA PRO A 156 6.40 16.87 12.11
C PRO A 156 6.09 16.54 13.58
N PRO A 157 6.33 15.29 14.01
CA PRO A 157 6.22 14.91 15.40
C PRO A 157 7.15 15.76 16.28
N GLY A 158 6.67 16.12 17.47
CA GLY A 158 7.44 16.90 18.45
C GLY A 158 7.52 18.42 18.17
N HIS A 159 6.98 18.93 17.06
CA HIS A 159 7.00 20.37 16.76
C HIS A 159 6.21 21.21 17.78
N GLN A 160 6.90 22.18 18.39
CA GLN A 160 6.36 23.13 19.38
C GLN A 160 6.21 24.56 18.84
N GLY A 161 6.62 24.81 17.60
CA GLY A 161 6.50 26.13 16.98
C GLY A 161 5.05 26.49 16.63
N PRO A 162 4.81 27.77 16.28
CA PRO A 162 3.50 28.24 15.86
C PRO A 162 3.05 27.55 14.56
N VAL A 163 1.74 27.31 14.46
CA VAL A 163 1.06 26.77 13.29
C VAL A 163 0.00 27.79 12.83
N PRO A 164 -0.38 27.82 11.54
CA PRO A 164 -1.36 28.79 11.06
C PRO A 164 -2.74 28.53 11.67
N GLU A 165 -3.47 29.61 11.93
CA GLU A 165 -4.87 29.58 12.41
C GLU A 165 -5.86 29.28 11.28
N GLY A 166 -5.47 29.48 10.01
CA GLY A 166 -6.31 29.22 8.84
C GLY A 166 -5.56 29.33 7.52
N GLY A 167 -6.25 29.02 6.41
CA GLY A 167 -5.68 29.05 5.06
C GLY A 167 -4.96 27.77 4.61
N PHE A 168 -4.86 26.77 5.49
CA PHE A 168 -4.25 25.47 5.22
C PHE A 168 -5.09 24.33 5.80
N PHE A 169 -5.03 23.16 5.17
CA PHE A 169 -5.43 21.90 5.78
C PHE A 169 -4.25 21.41 6.62
N THR A 170 -4.25 21.71 7.92
CA THR A 170 -3.14 21.40 8.84
C THR A 170 -3.27 20.00 9.43
N LEU A 171 -2.26 19.15 9.26
CA LEU A 171 -2.20 17.79 9.79
C LEU A 171 -0.91 17.56 10.57
N ARG A 172 -1.03 16.96 11.77
CA ARG A 172 0.11 16.48 12.54
C ARG A 172 0.42 15.03 12.18
N THR A 173 1.70 14.71 12.09
CA THR A 173 2.19 13.41 11.60
C THR A 173 2.91 12.64 12.69
N ARG A 174 2.98 11.31 12.55
CA ARG A 174 3.70 10.42 13.48
C ARG A 174 5.15 10.17 13.09
N THR A 175 5.48 10.38 11.82
CA THR A 175 6.81 10.17 11.22
C THR A 175 7.38 11.49 10.73
N THR A 176 8.69 11.57 10.57
CA THR A 176 9.38 12.73 10.01
C THR A 176 9.43 12.71 8.49
N ARG A 177 9.04 11.60 7.86
CA ARG A 177 8.89 11.49 6.41
C ARG A 177 7.51 10.98 6.04
N LEU A 178 7.10 11.29 4.81
CA LEU A 178 5.81 10.90 4.24
C LEU A 178 6.00 10.50 2.78
N ILE A 179 5.04 9.75 2.23
CA ILE A 179 4.91 9.52 0.79
C ILE A 179 3.61 10.16 0.30
N LEU A 180 3.73 11.03 -0.71
CA LEU A 180 2.60 11.50 -1.49
C LEU A 180 2.54 10.68 -2.77
N GLY A 181 1.44 9.95 -2.96
CA GLY A 181 1.13 9.26 -4.20
C GLY A 181 -0.07 9.89 -4.87
N GLY A 182 0.13 10.42 -6.07
CA GLY A 182 -0.89 11.09 -6.85
C GLY A 182 -1.12 10.44 -8.20
N ARG A 183 -2.38 10.51 -8.65
CA ARG A 183 -2.80 10.15 -10.00
C ARG A 183 -3.60 11.29 -10.61
N ALA A 184 -3.48 11.45 -11.92
CA ALA A 184 -4.34 12.32 -12.70
C ALA A 184 -4.89 11.58 -13.92
N PHE A 185 -6.15 11.87 -14.23
CA PHE A 185 -6.88 11.26 -15.34
C PHE A 185 -6.57 11.98 -16.64
N LEU A 186 -6.59 11.22 -17.75
CA LEU A 186 -6.45 11.78 -19.09
C LEU A 186 -7.63 12.69 -19.43
N GLU A 187 -7.39 13.57 -20.39
CA GLU A 187 -8.40 14.42 -21.02
C GLU A 187 -8.42 14.14 -22.51
N GLY A 188 -9.54 13.60 -23.01
CA GLY A 188 -9.66 13.20 -24.42
C GLY A 188 -8.62 12.15 -24.84
N ASP A 189 -8.35 11.15 -23.99
CA ASP A 189 -7.30 10.13 -24.17
C ASP A 189 -5.86 10.69 -24.30
N ASP A 190 -5.62 11.95 -23.92
CA ASP A 190 -4.29 12.56 -23.86
C ASP A 190 -3.82 12.74 -22.39
N PRO A 191 -2.63 12.23 -22.00
CA PRO A 191 -2.07 12.49 -20.68
C PRO A 191 -1.50 13.91 -20.52
N LYS A 192 -1.20 14.64 -21.61
CA LYS A 192 -0.48 15.93 -21.55
C LYS A 192 -1.18 17.00 -20.71
N PRO A 193 -2.51 17.24 -20.81
CA PRO A 193 -3.16 18.25 -19.99
C PRO A 193 -3.03 17.97 -18.49
N ALA A 194 -3.09 16.69 -18.11
CA ALA A 194 -2.88 16.26 -16.73
C ALA A 194 -1.43 16.49 -16.27
N VAL A 195 -0.44 16.16 -17.12
CA VAL A 195 0.99 16.40 -16.87
C VAL A 195 1.28 17.89 -16.67
N GLU A 196 0.76 18.75 -17.54
CA GLU A 196 0.92 20.20 -17.46
C GLU A 196 0.31 20.74 -16.17
N ARG A 197 -0.92 20.33 -15.82
CA ARG A 197 -1.58 20.71 -14.57
C ARG A 197 -0.78 20.31 -13.34
N ILE A 198 -0.16 19.13 -13.33
CA ILE A 198 0.71 18.69 -12.22
C ILE A 198 1.92 19.61 -12.11
N LYS A 199 2.63 19.85 -13.22
CA LYS A 199 3.84 20.71 -13.24
C LYS A 199 3.52 22.15 -12.81
N GLU A 200 2.37 22.65 -13.20
CA GLU A 200 1.92 23.98 -12.83
C GLU A 200 1.44 24.07 -11.38
N GLY A 201 0.65 23.11 -10.90
CA GLY A 201 -0.04 23.22 -9.62
C GLY A 201 0.72 22.66 -8.42
N LEU A 202 1.59 21.66 -8.58
CA LEU A 202 2.26 21.02 -7.46
C LEU A 202 3.38 21.91 -6.91
N ARG A 203 3.32 22.24 -5.61
CA ARG A 203 4.37 23.00 -4.92
C ARG A 203 4.71 22.40 -3.57
N LEU A 204 5.99 22.42 -3.23
CA LEU A 204 6.53 21.93 -1.96
C LEU A 204 7.40 23.05 -1.36
N TYR A 205 7.08 23.50 -0.14
CA TYR A 205 7.86 24.55 0.52
C TYR A 205 7.69 24.54 2.03
N ARG A 206 8.65 25.11 2.75
CA ARG A 206 8.59 25.21 4.22
C ARG A 206 7.57 26.26 4.64
N TYR A 207 6.80 25.97 5.68
CA TYR A 207 5.96 26.98 6.32
C TYR A 207 6.82 28.00 7.05
N VAL A 208 6.47 29.28 6.90
CA VAL A 208 7.16 30.39 7.58
C VAL A 208 6.21 31.05 8.57
N PRO A 209 6.43 30.88 9.89
CA PRO A 209 5.65 31.56 10.91
C PRO A 209 5.61 33.08 10.74
N GLY A 210 4.47 33.69 11.05
CA GLY A 210 4.29 35.14 10.98
C GLY A 210 3.91 35.68 9.61
N PHE A 211 3.70 34.82 8.62
CA PHE A 211 3.20 35.20 7.31
C PHE A 211 1.74 34.73 7.14
N TYR A 212 1.33 34.42 5.91
CA TYR A 212 -0.02 33.95 5.61
C TYR A 212 -0.47 32.82 6.54
N GLY A 213 -1.68 32.96 7.07
CA GLY A 213 -2.26 32.04 8.05
C GLY A 213 -1.99 32.40 9.51
N THR A 214 -1.11 33.37 9.81
CA THR A 214 -0.92 33.91 11.17
C THR A 214 -1.77 35.17 11.37
N SER A 215 -2.51 35.25 12.48
CA SER A 215 -3.33 36.44 12.79
C SER A 215 -2.50 37.55 13.45
N ILE A 216 -3.00 38.80 13.39
CA ILE A 216 -2.45 39.90 14.20
C ILE A 216 -2.54 39.56 15.69
N GLY A 217 -3.56 38.80 16.11
CA GLY A 217 -3.74 38.36 17.50
C GLY A 217 -2.54 37.58 18.02
N GLU A 218 -2.13 36.54 17.30
CA GLU A 218 -0.95 35.72 17.62
C GLU A 218 0.32 36.58 17.72
N ILE A 219 0.48 37.54 16.81
CA ILE A 219 1.63 38.45 16.78
C ILE A 219 1.69 39.33 18.02
N VAL A 220 0.58 40.00 18.36
CA VAL A 220 0.56 40.95 19.49
C VAL A 220 0.62 40.25 20.84
N THR A 221 0.47 38.92 20.89
CA THR A 221 0.65 38.08 22.08
C THR A 221 2.02 37.40 22.15
N GLY A 222 2.99 37.80 21.33
CA GLY A 222 4.38 37.31 21.37
C GLY A 222 4.80 36.44 20.19
N GLY A 223 3.98 36.35 19.14
CA GLY A 223 4.28 35.62 17.91
C GLY A 223 5.28 36.32 16.97
N THR A 224 5.64 35.63 15.89
CA THR A 224 6.55 36.14 14.85
C THR A 224 5.77 36.97 13.83
N ALA A 225 6.36 38.02 13.26
CA ALA A 225 5.71 38.91 12.29
C ALA A 225 6.59 39.19 11.07
N PRO A 226 6.01 39.56 9.91
CA PRO A 226 6.80 39.95 8.75
C PRO A 226 7.38 41.36 8.95
N PRO A 227 8.38 41.76 8.13
CA PRO A 227 8.93 43.11 8.18
C PRO A 227 7.86 44.20 7.98
N LEU A 228 8.02 45.32 8.68
CA LEU A 228 7.19 46.51 8.47
C LEU A 228 7.51 47.22 7.14
N PRO A 229 6.55 47.93 6.52
CA PRO A 229 5.17 48.11 6.96
C PRO A 229 4.29 46.89 6.64
N TRP A 230 3.35 46.55 7.53
CA TRP A 230 2.41 45.46 7.30
C TRP A 230 1.35 45.81 6.25
N THR A 231 1.60 45.42 5.01
CA THR A 231 0.72 45.55 3.85
C THR A 231 0.28 44.17 3.36
N ALA A 232 -0.72 44.10 2.49
CA ALA A 232 -1.11 42.84 1.85
C ALA A 232 0.11 42.13 1.23
N GLN A 233 1.01 42.89 0.61
CA GLN A 233 2.24 42.38 -0.01
C GLN A 233 3.23 41.80 1.01
N THR A 234 3.40 42.40 2.19
CA THR A 234 4.30 41.84 3.21
C THR A 234 3.71 40.58 3.85
N TRP A 235 2.39 40.53 4.04
CA TRP A 235 1.71 39.33 4.57
C TRP A 235 1.77 38.14 3.61
N THR A 236 1.64 38.42 2.30
CA THR A 236 1.68 37.40 1.26
C THR A 236 3.09 37.21 0.68
N ALA A 237 4.12 37.83 1.24
CA ALA A 237 5.49 37.69 0.74
C ALA A 237 5.99 36.24 0.82
N ALA A 238 5.58 35.45 1.81
CA ALA A 238 5.87 34.01 1.84
C ALA A 238 4.95 33.17 0.94
N LEU A 239 3.93 33.78 0.32
CA LEU A 239 3.07 33.16 -0.70
C LEU A 239 3.54 33.44 -2.13
N HIS A 240 4.68 34.11 -2.34
CA HIS A 240 5.29 34.15 -3.67
C HIS A 240 5.32 32.72 -4.19
N ARG A 241 4.69 32.49 -5.34
CA ARG A 241 4.50 31.14 -5.89
C ARG A 241 5.88 30.48 -5.94
N PRO A 242 6.14 29.48 -5.09
CA PRO A 242 7.47 28.91 -5.00
C PRO A 242 7.80 28.26 -6.34
N ASP A 243 9.10 28.09 -6.60
CA ASP A 243 9.52 27.35 -7.77
C ASP A 243 8.91 25.94 -7.74
N PRO A 244 8.54 25.38 -8.91
CA PRO A 244 8.11 24.00 -8.97
C PRO A 244 9.21 23.08 -8.41
N PRO A 245 8.84 21.94 -7.79
CA PRO A 245 9.82 20.93 -7.43
C PRO A 245 10.51 20.41 -8.69
N ARG A 246 11.68 19.78 -8.53
CA ARG A 246 12.34 19.11 -9.65
C ARG A 246 11.52 17.88 -10.05
N PHE A 247 11.07 17.87 -11.29
CA PHE A 247 10.40 16.72 -11.88
C PHE A 247 11.41 15.78 -12.54
N VAL A 248 11.32 14.49 -12.24
CA VAL A 248 12.08 13.41 -12.85
C VAL A 248 11.13 12.56 -13.68
N GLU A 249 11.45 12.34 -14.95
CA GLU A 249 10.64 11.46 -15.81
C GLU A 249 10.81 10.00 -15.38
N GLY A 250 9.70 9.36 -15.06
CA GLY A 250 9.64 7.97 -14.62
C GLY A 250 9.27 6.97 -15.71
N SER A 251 8.65 7.41 -16.81
CA SER A 251 8.26 6.51 -17.91
C SER A 251 9.52 5.92 -18.54
N GLY A 252 9.65 4.59 -18.55
CA GLY A 252 10.84 3.88 -19.00
C GLY A 252 12.04 3.93 -18.03
N LEU A 253 11.91 4.55 -16.85
CA LEU A 253 12.99 4.64 -15.87
C LEU A 253 13.02 3.38 -14.99
N PRO A 254 14.14 2.64 -14.95
CA PRO A 254 14.29 1.54 -14.02
C PRO A 254 14.45 2.05 -12.58
N VAL A 255 13.47 1.72 -11.73
CA VAL A 255 13.48 2.01 -10.29
C VAL A 255 12.94 0.79 -9.58
N ASN A 256 13.66 0.29 -8.57
CA ASN A 256 13.17 -0.81 -7.75
C ASN A 256 12.55 -0.30 -6.45
N THR A 257 11.24 -0.46 -6.29
CA THR A 257 10.55 -0.12 -5.04
C THR A 257 10.04 -1.36 -4.29
N VAL A 258 10.40 -2.56 -4.73
CA VAL A 258 9.93 -3.82 -4.14
C VAL A 258 10.84 -4.20 -2.97
N PRO A 259 10.30 -4.49 -1.77
CA PRO A 259 11.13 -4.87 -0.63
C PRO A 259 11.80 -6.23 -0.83
N PRO A 260 12.97 -6.46 -0.19
CA PRO A 260 13.64 -7.74 -0.20
C PRO A 260 12.78 -8.84 0.45
N GLY A 261 12.87 -10.06 -0.10
CA GLY A 261 12.20 -11.25 0.42
C GLY A 261 13.13 -12.20 1.19
N ASP A 262 14.33 -11.73 1.52
CA ASP A 262 15.38 -12.47 2.24
C ASP A 262 15.84 -11.73 3.50
N ALA A 263 16.91 -12.19 4.14
CA ALA A 263 17.41 -11.64 5.40
C ALA A 263 17.74 -10.13 5.35
N THR A 264 18.04 -9.56 4.17
CA THR A 264 18.31 -8.12 4.02
C THR A 264 17.10 -7.25 4.37
N TYR A 265 15.90 -7.85 4.43
CA TYR A 265 14.70 -7.23 5.02
C TYR A 265 14.96 -6.65 6.40
N PHE A 266 15.72 -7.35 7.26
CA PHE A 266 15.97 -6.92 8.63
C PHE A 266 16.91 -5.72 8.72
N ASP A 267 17.80 -5.54 7.74
CA ASP A 267 18.61 -4.33 7.62
C ASP A 267 17.73 -3.13 7.22
N PHE A 268 16.81 -3.33 6.27
CA PHE A 268 15.90 -2.27 5.81
C PHE A 268 14.96 -1.79 6.92
N VAL A 269 14.36 -2.72 7.69
CA VAL A 269 13.51 -2.31 8.83
C VAL A 269 14.34 -1.64 9.92
N SER A 270 15.59 -2.07 10.15
CA SER A 270 16.49 -1.43 11.10
C SER A 270 16.79 0.01 10.69
N GLU A 271 17.14 0.24 9.42
CA GLU A 271 17.35 1.57 8.86
C GLU A 271 16.11 2.46 9.05
N LEU A 272 14.92 1.96 8.73
CA LEU A 272 13.66 2.69 8.93
C LEU A 272 13.41 3.03 10.41
N VAL A 273 13.61 2.08 11.32
CA VAL A 273 13.47 2.31 12.77
C VAL A 273 14.46 3.39 13.23
N HIS A 274 15.66 3.43 12.67
CA HIS A 274 16.65 4.46 12.99
C HIS A 274 16.33 5.81 12.35
N ASP A 275 15.70 5.83 11.20
CA ASP A 275 15.31 7.05 10.49
C ASP A 275 14.15 7.79 11.17
N GLN A 276 13.24 7.05 11.81
CA GLN A 276 11.98 7.58 12.35
C GLN A 276 11.98 7.72 13.89
N PRO A 277 11.11 8.56 14.47
CA PRO A 277 10.92 8.65 15.92
C PRO A 277 10.49 7.31 16.53
N ALA A 278 10.87 7.03 17.77
CA ALA A 278 10.55 5.74 18.43
C ALA A 278 9.04 5.53 18.58
N GLU A 279 8.31 6.60 18.89
CA GLU A 279 6.86 6.64 19.10
C GLU A 279 6.07 6.53 17.78
N ALA A 280 6.77 6.60 16.64
CA ALA A 280 6.16 6.43 15.35
C ALA A 280 5.64 4.99 15.18
N LEU A 281 6.36 3.97 15.65
CA LEU A 281 5.97 2.57 15.48
C LEU A 281 5.01 2.10 16.57
N ASP A 282 4.08 1.20 16.21
CA ASP A 282 3.19 0.57 17.19
C ASP A 282 4.01 -0.32 18.16
N PRO A 283 3.79 -0.23 19.49
CA PRO A 283 4.61 -0.92 20.49
C PRO A 283 4.73 -2.44 20.30
N GLU A 284 3.68 -3.10 19.80
CA GLU A 284 3.66 -4.54 19.54
C GLU A 284 4.62 -4.92 18.39
N ILE A 285 4.68 -4.10 17.34
CA ILE A 285 5.61 -4.30 16.22
C ILE A 285 7.04 -3.97 16.68
N ALA A 286 7.21 -2.87 17.42
CA ALA A 286 8.49 -2.48 18.00
C ALA A 286 9.04 -3.56 18.95
N GLY A 287 8.17 -4.20 19.74
CA GLY A 287 8.54 -5.29 20.63
C GLY A 287 9.02 -6.54 19.91
N ALA A 288 8.39 -6.92 18.79
CA ALA A 288 8.85 -8.03 17.95
C ALA A 288 10.23 -7.74 17.31
N LEU A 289 10.44 -6.51 16.83
CA LEU A 289 11.72 -6.06 16.30
C LEU A 289 12.82 -6.00 17.38
N ALA A 290 12.49 -5.50 18.57
CA ALA A 290 13.42 -5.44 19.69
C ALA A 290 13.88 -6.84 20.15
N ALA A 291 13.01 -7.84 20.08
CA ALA A 291 13.33 -9.22 20.42
C ALA A 291 14.41 -9.83 19.52
N VAL A 292 14.60 -9.30 18.32
CA VAL A 292 15.65 -9.72 17.37
C VAL A 292 16.80 -8.71 17.27
N GLY A 293 16.86 -7.74 18.18
CA GLY A 293 17.97 -6.78 18.29
C GLY A 293 17.78 -5.46 17.54
N ILE A 294 16.60 -5.21 16.94
CA ILE A 294 16.33 -3.96 16.23
C ILE A 294 15.65 -2.98 17.18
N VAL A 295 16.44 -2.01 17.68
CA VAL A 295 15.99 -1.02 18.67
C VAL A 295 16.50 0.35 18.25
N LYS A 296 15.62 1.36 18.24
CA LYS A 296 15.98 2.75 17.96
C LYS A 296 17.22 3.18 18.75
N GLY A 297 18.24 3.64 18.05
CA GLY A 297 19.47 4.19 18.65
C GLY A 297 20.48 3.12 19.09
N ARG A 298 20.26 1.84 18.75
CA ARG A 298 21.24 0.77 18.96
C ARG A 298 21.63 0.16 17.60
N PRO A 299 22.93 0.06 17.28
CA PRO A 299 23.37 -0.62 16.06
C PRO A 299 22.78 -2.02 15.96
N PHE A 300 22.34 -2.39 14.75
CA PHE A 300 21.83 -3.72 14.46
C PHE A 300 22.99 -4.61 13.99
N GLU A 301 23.57 -5.35 14.92
CA GLU A 301 24.73 -6.22 14.70
C GLU A 301 24.44 -7.64 15.18
N PRO A 302 23.56 -8.40 14.50
CA PRO A 302 23.23 -9.76 14.93
C PRO A 302 24.46 -10.66 14.86
N ASP A 303 24.63 -11.51 15.88
CA ASP A 303 25.63 -12.57 15.91
C ASP A 303 25.30 -13.68 14.89
N ALA A 304 26.20 -14.65 14.72
CA ALA A 304 26.02 -15.73 13.75
C ALA A 304 24.71 -16.52 13.97
N ARG A 305 24.38 -16.82 15.23
CA ARG A 305 23.15 -17.52 15.60
C ARG A 305 21.90 -16.73 15.20
N MET A 306 21.84 -15.45 15.55
CA MET A 306 20.70 -14.60 15.19
C MET A 306 20.59 -14.41 13.67
N ARG A 307 21.71 -14.34 12.94
CA ARG A 307 21.68 -14.29 11.46
C ARG A 307 21.06 -15.53 10.83
N GLU A 308 21.34 -16.72 11.36
CA GLU A 308 20.70 -17.95 10.92
C GLU A 308 19.19 -17.92 11.16
N ILE A 309 18.77 -17.52 12.37
CA ILE A 309 17.35 -17.36 12.73
C ILE A 309 16.65 -16.36 11.79
N LEU A 310 17.26 -15.20 11.54
CA LEU A 310 16.68 -14.17 10.66
C LEU A 310 16.60 -14.65 9.21
N THR A 311 17.58 -15.41 8.73
CA THR A 311 17.59 -15.95 7.37
C THR A 311 16.43 -16.92 7.17
N GLU A 312 16.23 -17.84 8.09
CA GLU A 312 15.12 -18.80 8.02
C GLU A 312 13.78 -18.10 8.23
N ALA A 313 13.69 -17.17 9.18
CA ALA A 313 12.49 -16.37 9.42
C ALA A 313 12.07 -15.53 8.20
N ALA A 314 13.02 -14.95 7.46
CA ALA A 314 12.71 -14.22 6.23
C ALA A 314 12.14 -15.17 5.15
N ALA A 315 12.73 -16.37 5.01
CA ALA A 315 12.23 -17.37 4.07
C ALA A 315 10.79 -17.80 4.42
N VAL A 316 10.52 -18.11 5.69
CA VAL A 316 9.18 -18.48 6.18
C VAL A 316 8.20 -17.31 6.09
N GLY A 317 8.62 -16.10 6.48
CA GLY A 317 7.80 -14.89 6.42
C GLY A 317 7.38 -14.55 5.00
N ASN A 318 8.31 -14.58 4.05
CA ASN A 318 8.04 -14.34 2.64
C ASN A 318 7.12 -15.42 2.05
N ALA A 319 7.37 -16.70 2.34
CA ALA A 319 6.50 -17.80 1.92
C ALA A 319 5.09 -17.68 2.51
N THR A 320 4.98 -17.22 3.77
CA THR A 320 3.71 -16.99 4.45
C THR A 320 2.94 -15.84 3.78
N ALA A 321 3.56 -14.67 3.60
CA ALA A 321 2.93 -13.52 2.95
C ALA A 321 2.47 -13.85 1.53
N ARG A 322 3.31 -14.53 0.74
CA ARG A 322 2.96 -15.04 -0.59
C ARG A 322 1.76 -15.98 -0.56
N THR A 323 1.71 -16.91 0.41
CA THR A 323 0.60 -17.86 0.53
C THR A 323 -0.70 -17.15 0.86
N LEU A 324 -0.69 -16.22 1.81
CA LEU A 324 -1.86 -15.42 2.19
C LEU A 324 -2.35 -14.55 1.04
N ALA A 325 -1.43 -14.00 0.24
CA ALA A 325 -1.74 -13.22 -0.96
C ALA A 325 -2.39 -14.05 -2.08
N CYS A 326 -1.79 -15.21 -2.40
CA CYS A 326 -2.18 -16.01 -3.57
C CYS A 326 -3.31 -17.00 -3.30
N ARG A 327 -3.47 -17.47 -2.06
CA ARG A 327 -4.43 -18.50 -1.67
C ARG A 327 -5.05 -18.20 -0.31
N PRO A 328 -5.73 -17.04 -0.15
CA PRO A 328 -6.43 -16.74 1.09
C PRO A 328 -7.49 -17.82 1.36
N ARG A 329 -7.72 -18.15 2.63
CA ARG A 329 -8.75 -19.14 2.97
C ARG A 329 -10.14 -18.52 2.73
N PRO A 330 -11.14 -19.31 2.30
CA PRO A 330 -12.51 -18.79 2.14
C PRO A 330 -13.08 -18.11 3.39
N ALA A 331 -12.69 -18.58 4.58
CA ALA A 331 -13.11 -18.01 5.87
C ALA A 331 -12.58 -16.58 6.11
N GLU A 332 -11.56 -16.13 5.38
CA GLU A 332 -11.07 -14.75 5.45
C GLU A 332 -11.99 -13.78 4.69
N GLY A 333 -12.90 -14.28 3.86
CA GLY A 333 -13.89 -13.47 3.13
C GLY A 333 -13.35 -12.74 1.90
N ALA A 334 -12.06 -12.87 1.57
CA ALA A 334 -11.44 -12.15 0.45
C ALA A 334 -12.04 -12.48 -0.92
N HIS A 335 -12.66 -13.65 -1.11
CA HIS A 335 -13.31 -14.04 -2.36
C HIS A 335 -14.57 -13.20 -2.61
N TYR A 336 -14.43 -12.17 -3.44
CA TYR A 336 -15.42 -11.09 -3.54
C TYR A 336 -16.79 -11.57 -4.03
N TYR A 337 -16.82 -12.46 -5.02
CA TYR A 337 -18.04 -13.06 -5.57
C TYR A 337 -18.39 -14.42 -4.96
N GLY A 338 -17.86 -14.75 -3.78
CA GLY A 338 -18.11 -15.99 -3.06
C GLY A 338 -17.01 -17.04 -3.25
N ALA A 339 -17.03 -18.09 -2.41
CA ALA A 339 -15.91 -19.03 -2.24
C ALA A 339 -15.49 -19.81 -3.50
N SER A 340 -16.37 -19.95 -4.50
CA SER A 340 -16.04 -20.59 -5.78
C SER A 340 -15.28 -19.65 -6.72
N SER A 341 -15.48 -18.33 -6.64
CA SER A 341 -14.82 -17.37 -7.51
C SER A 341 -13.34 -17.20 -7.17
N ARG A 342 -12.48 -16.94 -8.17
CA ARG A 342 -11.06 -16.62 -7.97
C ARG A 342 -10.79 -15.14 -7.75
N TRP A 343 -11.80 -14.29 -7.92
CA TRP A 343 -11.69 -12.85 -7.75
C TRP A 343 -11.62 -12.45 -6.28
N LEU A 344 -10.52 -11.79 -5.89
CA LEU A 344 -10.18 -11.42 -4.52
C LEU A 344 -10.26 -9.90 -4.31
N ASN A 345 -10.84 -9.48 -3.19
CA ASN A 345 -10.73 -8.15 -2.63
C ASN A 345 -10.81 -8.23 -1.09
N GLY A 346 -9.65 -8.22 -0.43
CA GLY A 346 -9.58 -8.22 1.04
C GLY A 346 -9.97 -6.88 1.68
N LEU A 347 -9.80 -5.76 0.96
CA LEU A 347 -10.04 -4.42 1.50
C LEU A 347 -11.53 -4.14 1.78
N LEU A 348 -12.45 -4.71 0.99
CA LEU A 348 -13.89 -4.61 1.25
C LEU A 348 -14.35 -5.47 2.44
N VAL A 349 -13.46 -6.27 3.01
CA VAL A 349 -13.68 -7.04 4.25
C VAL A 349 -12.94 -6.41 5.43
N SER A 350 -11.75 -5.87 5.21
CA SER A 350 -10.87 -5.39 6.28
C SER A 350 -10.89 -3.88 6.48
N GLY A 351 -11.33 -3.11 5.48
CA GLY A 351 -11.19 -1.66 5.45
C GLY A 351 -9.72 -1.22 5.37
N HIS A 352 -9.51 0.10 5.36
CA HIS A 352 -8.19 0.73 5.23
C HIS A 352 -7.28 0.57 6.46
N GLU A 353 -7.85 0.36 7.65
CA GLU A 353 -7.10 0.06 8.89
C GLU A 353 -6.94 -1.44 9.14
N PHE A 354 -7.52 -2.28 8.26
CA PHE A 354 -7.58 -3.72 8.40
C PHE A 354 -8.31 -4.21 9.66
N LEU A 355 -9.25 -3.42 10.21
CA LEU A 355 -9.97 -3.73 11.45
C LEU A 355 -11.40 -4.21 11.18
N ALA A 356 -12.12 -3.51 10.32
CA ALA A 356 -13.54 -3.73 10.05
C ALA A 356 -13.86 -3.43 8.59
N PRO A 357 -14.90 -4.06 8.01
CA PRO A 357 -15.32 -3.73 6.66
C PRO A 357 -15.65 -2.23 6.53
N PRO A 358 -15.51 -1.66 5.33
CA PRO A 358 -15.88 -0.26 5.08
C PRO A 358 -17.31 0.05 5.52
N ALA A 359 -17.53 1.30 5.92
CA ALA A 359 -18.84 1.78 6.32
C ALA A 359 -19.87 1.65 5.18
N ASP A 360 -21.13 1.43 5.55
CA ASP A 360 -22.24 1.46 4.62
C ASP A 360 -22.57 2.91 4.26
N ILE A 361 -22.79 3.15 2.96
CA ILE A 361 -23.22 4.45 2.44
C ILE A 361 -24.73 4.35 2.20
N THR A 362 -25.51 5.13 2.96
CA THR A 362 -26.98 5.13 2.90
C THR A 362 -27.50 6.52 2.53
N ASP A 363 -28.78 6.60 2.16
CA ASP A 363 -29.45 7.88 1.88
C ASP A 363 -29.46 8.84 3.09
N ARG A 364 -29.15 8.34 4.29
CA ARG A 364 -29.11 9.12 5.54
C ARG A 364 -27.68 9.49 5.97
N GLY A 365 -26.66 9.01 5.27
CA GLY A 365 -25.26 9.28 5.57
C GLY A 365 -24.39 8.02 5.60
N VAL A 366 -23.33 8.06 6.40
CA VAL A 366 -22.35 6.97 6.53
C VAL A 366 -22.61 6.22 7.83
N GLU A 367 -22.80 4.91 7.74
CA GLU A 367 -23.05 4.01 8.87
C GLU A 367 -21.83 3.09 9.09
N PRO A 368 -20.99 3.35 10.11
CA PRO A 368 -19.83 2.53 10.40
C PRO A 368 -20.21 1.09 10.76
N ARG A 369 -19.45 0.12 10.25
CA ARG A 369 -19.63 -1.28 10.62
C ARG A 369 -18.90 -1.63 11.92
N PRO A 370 -19.36 -2.66 12.67
CA PRO A 370 -18.73 -3.04 13.93
C PRO A 370 -17.25 -3.39 13.77
N ASN A 371 -16.44 -2.83 14.68
CA ASN A 371 -15.05 -3.21 14.88
C ASN A 371 -14.97 -4.14 16.10
N ASP A 372 -14.46 -5.36 15.91
CA ASP A 372 -14.29 -6.34 16.99
C ASP A 372 -13.01 -6.15 17.81
N GLY A 373 -12.26 -5.07 17.53
CA GLY A 373 -11.02 -4.72 18.20
C GLY A 373 -9.80 -5.46 17.66
N ALA A 374 -9.94 -6.35 16.68
CA ALA A 374 -8.87 -7.19 16.18
C ALA A 374 -8.56 -6.94 14.70
N ARG A 375 -7.29 -6.63 14.42
CA ARG A 375 -6.79 -6.46 13.05
C ARG A 375 -6.83 -7.79 12.30
N LYS A 376 -7.32 -7.76 11.06
CA LYS A 376 -7.36 -8.89 10.12
C LYS A 376 -5.95 -9.10 9.55
N LEU A 377 -5.05 -9.71 10.34
CA LEU A 377 -3.62 -9.85 10.02
C LEU A 377 -3.34 -10.52 8.67
N ASN A 378 -4.13 -11.53 8.30
CA ASN A 378 -3.98 -12.21 7.01
C ASN A 378 -4.33 -11.28 5.85
N LEU A 379 -5.42 -10.52 5.96
CA LEU A 379 -5.84 -9.55 4.94
C LEU A 379 -4.90 -8.34 4.87
N ARG A 380 -4.31 -7.93 6.00
CA ARG A 380 -3.21 -6.96 6.03
C ARG A 380 -2.01 -7.47 5.25
N SER A 381 -1.60 -8.71 5.49
CA SER A 381 -0.47 -9.33 4.78
C SER A 381 -0.77 -9.51 3.29
N TRP A 382 -1.99 -9.90 2.95
CA TRP A 382 -2.50 -9.99 1.57
C TRP A 382 -2.34 -8.64 0.84
N TRP A 383 -2.77 -7.54 1.45
CA TRP A 383 -2.66 -6.21 0.84
C TRP A 383 -1.21 -5.78 0.68
N TRP A 384 -0.41 -5.78 1.77
CA TRP A 384 0.95 -5.24 1.71
C TRP A 384 1.90 -6.07 0.86
N TYR A 385 1.66 -7.38 0.71
CA TYR A 385 2.46 -8.20 -0.19
C TYR A 385 2.22 -7.89 -1.67
N LEU A 386 0.98 -7.49 -2.03
CA LEU A 386 0.54 -7.26 -3.41
C LEU A 386 0.54 -5.79 -3.82
N ALA A 387 0.37 -4.85 -2.90
CA ALA A 387 0.06 -3.46 -3.20
C ALA A 387 0.76 -2.46 -2.27
N VAL A 388 0.76 -1.19 -2.70
CA VAL A 388 1.27 -0.04 -1.93
C VAL A 388 0.18 1.00 -1.75
N GLY A 389 0.35 1.82 -0.70
CA GLY A 389 -0.56 2.89 -0.35
C GLY A 389 -1.86 2.39 0.29
N ILE A 390 -2.49 3.24 1.10
CA ILE A 390 -3.80 2.98 1.66
C ILE A 390 -4.54 4.28 1.95
N SER A 391 -5.86 4.23 1.82
CA SER A 391 -6.75 5.37 2.04
C SER A 391 -8.17 4.86 2.33
N PRO A 392 -8.97 5.58 3.13
CA PRO A 392 -10.41 5.35 3.21
C PRO A 392 -11.07 5.28 1.82
N ALA A 393 -10.65 6.14 0.88
CA ALA A 393 -11.18 6.21 -0.47
C ALA A 393 -10.91 4.94 -1.32
N PHE A 394 -9.91 4.13 -0.96
CA PHE A 394 -9.65 2.85 -1.64
C PHE A 394 -10.67 1.78 -1.25
N THR A 395 -11.31 1.96 -0.10
CA THR A 395 -12.12 0.91 0.54
C THR A 395 -13.59 1.29 0.62
N ALA A 396 -13.92 2.58 0.59
CA ALA A 396 -15.29 3.04 0.71
C ALA A 396 -16.13 2.64 -0.52
N PRO A 397 -17.35 2.09 -0.31
CA PRO A 397 -18.25 1.74 -1.39
C PRO A 397 -18.98 2.99 -1.88
N LEU A 398 -18.26 3.87 -2.59
CA LEU A 398 -18.75 5.14 -3.09
C LEU A 398 -19.04 5.05 -4.61
N PRO A 399 -20.31 4.93 -5.03
CA PRO A 399 -20.64 4.95 -6.45
C PRO A 399 -20.16 6.23 -7.13
N GLY A 400 -19.51 6.09 -8.29
CA GLY A 400 -19.01 7.19 -9.12
C GLY A 400 -17.72 7.85 -8.63
N VAL A 401 -17.16 7.45 -7.47
CA VAL A 401 -15.99 8.08 -6.87
C VAL A 401 -14.86 7.07 -6.67
N GLY A 402 -13.62 7.50 -6.90
CA GLY A 402 -12.44 6.69 -6.62
C GLY A 402 -12.23 5.54 -7.60
N SER A 403 -11.70 4.42 -7.10
CA SER A 403 -11.42 3.23 -7.90
C SER A 403 -11.57 1.98 -7.06
N GLN A 404 -12.04 0.90 -7.67
CA GLN A 404 -12.14 -0.41 -7.02
C GLN A 404 -11.43 -1.48 -7.83
N TYR A 405 -11.01 -2.53 -7.13
CA TYR A 405 -10.07 -3.52 -7.64
C TYR A 405 -10.55 -4.92 -7.29
N VAL A 406 -10.40 -5.87 -8.21
CA VAL A 406 -10.47 -7.30 -7.91
C VAL A 406 -9.25 -7.99 -8.53
N PHE A 407 -8.64 -8.88 -7.76
CA PHE A 407 -7.41 -9.58 -8.12
C PHE A 407 -7.76 -11.02 -8.51
N SER A 408 -7.08 -11.60 -9.50
CA SER A 408 -7.11 -13.05 -9.71
C SER A 408 -5.71 -13.57 -9.97
N LEU A 409 -5.30 -14.56 -9.16
CA LEU A 409 -3.98 -15.19 -9.22
C LEU A 409 -4.07 -16.64 -9.75
N ALA A 410 -5.25 -17.06 -10.20
CA ALA A 410 -5.51 -18.42 -10.65
C ALA A 410 -6.59 -18.46 -11.75
N ASP A 411 -6.59 -19.54 -12.53
CA ASP A 411 -7.68 -19.86 -13.45
C ASP A 411 -8.91 -20.40 -12.72
N GLN A 412 -10.00 -20.63 -13.46
CA GLN A 412 -11.28 -21.14 -12.97
C GLN A 412 -11.14 -22.42 -12.12
N GLU A 413 -10.17 -23.28 -12.44
CA GLU A 413 -9.87 -24.51 -11.70
C GLU A 413 -8.96 -24.31 -10.49
N GLY A 414 -8.51 -23.08 -10.23
CA GLY A 414 -7.61 -22.74 -9.12
C GLY A 414 -6.13 -23.03 -9.39
N ARG A 415 -5.75 -23.25 -10.65
CA ARG A 415 -4.36 -23.48 -11.07
C ARG A 415 -3.67 -22.13 -11.29
N ALA A 416 -2.35 -22.10 -11.09
CA ALA A 416 -1.56 -20.91 -11.37
C ALA A 416 -1.60 -20.57 -12.86
N LEU A 417 -1.60 -19.28 -13.18
CA LEU A 417 -1.60 -18.79 -14.55
C LEU A 417 -0.16 -18.86 -15.13
N ASP A 418 0.01 -19.67 -16.17
CA ASP A 418 1.29 -19.95 -16.83
C ASP A 418 1.45 -19.02 -18.04
N GLY A 419 2.49 -18.19 -18.07
CA GLY A 419 2.72 -17.25 -19.16
C GLY A 419 3.05 -17.90 -20.51
N GLY A 420 3.27 -19.22 -20.56
CA GLY A 420 3.41 -19.97 -21.81
C GLY A 420 2.10 -20.49 -22.41
N ARG A 421 0.97 -20.32 -21.72
CA ARG A 421 -0.35 -20.81 -22.15
C ARG A 421 -1.28 -19.67 -22.54
N TYR A 422 -2.38 -20.03 -23.19
CA TYR A 422 -3.43 -19.11 -23.59
C TYR A 422 -4.58 -19.13 -22.58
N TYR A 423 -5.10 -17.95 -22.29
CA TYR A 423 -6.26 -17.77 -21.41
C TYR A 423 -7.19 -16.71 -21.97
N ARG A 424 -8.44 -16.72 -21.49
CA ARG A 424 -9.40 -15.65 -21.76
C ARG A 424 -10.13 -15.22 -20.49
N LEU A 425 -10.56 -13.97 -20.48
CA LEU A 425 -11.46 -13.37 -19.51
C LEU A 425 -12.63 -12.74 -20.27
N VAL A 426 -13.84 -13.23 -20.03
CA VAL A 426 -15.07 -12.67 -20.61
C VAL A 426 -15.67 -11.68 -19.62
N LEU A 427 -15.82 -10.42 -20.03
CA LEU A 427 -16.52 -9.37 -19.29
C LEU A 427 -17.93 -9.23 -19.87
N PRO A 428 -19.00 -9.43 -19.06
CA PRO A 428 -20.36 -9.18 -19.52
C PRO A 428 -20.58 -7.71 -19.94
N PRO A 429 -21.63 -7.42 -20.73
CA PRO A 429 -22.03 -6.05 -21.03
C PRO A 429 -22.24 -5.21 -19.76
N ASP A 430 -22.32 -3.90 -19.93
CA ASP A 430 -22.62 -2.94 -18.85
C ASP A 430 -21.60 -2.97 -17.69
N ILE A 431 -20.31 -3.06 -18.05
CA ILE A 431 -19.18 -3.03 -17.09
C ILE A 431 -19.33 -1.79 -16.18
N PRO A 432 -19.42 -1.96 -14.83
CA PRO A 432 -19.87 -0.91 -13.91
C PRO A 432 -18.75 0.08 -13.57
N ALA A 433 -18.23 0.80 -14.57
CA ALA A 433 -17.23 1.83 -14.41
C ALA A 433 -17.64 3.11 -15.16
N ALA A 434 -17.93 4.18 -14.43
CA ALA A 434 -18.42 5.42 -15.01
C ALA A 434 -17.36 6.18 -15.82
N LYS A 435 -16.07 6.03 -15.45
CA LYS A 435 -14.96 6.64 -16.21
C LYS A 435 -14.40 5.66 -17.23
N PHE A 436 -13.84 4.55 -16.77
CA PHE A 436 -13.26 3.50 -17.59
C PHE A 436 -12.94 2.28 -16.73
N TRP A 437 -12.68 1.14 -17.38
CA TRP A 437 -12.15 -0.05 -16.75
C TRP A 437 -10.82 -0.47 -17.38
N SER A 438 -10.03 -1.23 -16.63
CA SER A 438 -8.82 -1.85 -17.14
C SER A 438 -8.49 -3.16 -16.45
N VAL A 439 -7.88 -4.08 -17.18
CA VAL A 439 -7.23 -5.27 -16.62
C VAL A 439 -5.74 -5.19 -16.94
N THR A 440 -4.90 -5.43 -15.93
CA THR A 440 -3.44 -5.36 -16.05
C THR A 440 -2.80 -6.65 -15.53
N VAL A 441 -1.77 -7.13 -16.21
CA VAL A 441 -1.02 -8.34 -15.86
C VAL A 441 0.24 -8.00 -15.06
N TYR A 442 0.48 -8.78 -14.01
CA TYR A 442 1.58 -8.64 -13.07
C TYR A 442 2.37 -9.93 -12.94
N ASP A 443 3.67 -9.81 -12.72
CA ASP A 443 4.56 -10.93 -12.47
C ASP A 443 4.43 -11.44 -11.03
N ASN A 444 4.33 -12.76 -10.82
CA ASN A 444 4.21 -13.35 -9.49
C ASN A 444 5.47 -13.19 -8.61
N GLN A 445 6.65 -12.99 -9.19
CA GLN A 445 7.90 -12.84 -8.44
C GLN A 445 8.09 -11.41 -7.96
N THR A 446 7.95 -10.41 -8.82
CA THR A 446 8.15 -8.99 -8.47
C THR A 446 6.88 -8.33 -7.95
N ARG A 447 5.70 -8.86 -8.31
CA ARG A 447 4.38 -8.25 -8.10
C ARG A 447 4.23 -6.89 -8.81
N SER A 448 5.11 -6.62 -9.77
CA SER A 448 5.07 -5.46 -10.67
C SER A 448 4.53 -5.85 -12.02
N MET A 449 4.20 -4.86 -12.87
CA MET A 449 3.69 -5.12 -14.21
C MET A 449 4.62 -6.08 -14.95
N LEU A 450 4.06 -7.04 -15.68
CA LEU A 450 4.84 -8.03 -16.41
C LEU A 450 5.59 -7.34 -17.56
N ASP A 451 6.93 -7.45 -17.57
CA ASP A 451 7.77 -6.84 -18.60
C ASP A 451 7.76 -7.68 -19.87
N THR A 452 7.09 -7.18 -20.90
CA THR A 452 6.96 -7.83 -22.22
C THR A 452 7.21 -6.82 -23.34
N PRO A 453 7.47 -7.28 -24.59
CA PRO A 453 7.57 -6.39 -25.75
C PRO A 453 6.35 -5.48 -25.98
N GLN A 454 5.16 -5.84 -25.47
CA GLN A 454 3.97 -4.98 -25.50
C GLN A 454 4.12 -3.67 -24.71
N ARG A 455 5.14 -3.55 -23.84
CA ARG A 455 5.43 -2.44 -22.91
C ARG A 455 4.34 -2.21 -21.86
N PHE A 456 3.08 -2.05 -22.22
CA PHE A 456 1.98 -1.84 -21.29
C PHE A 456 1.11 -3.11 -21.22
N PRO A 457 1.26 -3.96 -20.19
CA PRO A 457 0.56 -5.24 -20.13
C PRO A 457 -0.89 -5.06 -19.64
N ARG A 458 -1.69 -4.30 -20.40
CA ARG A 458 -3.08 -3.95 -20.06
C ARG A 458 -4.02 -4.05 -21.26
N ALA A 459 -5.29 -4.22 -20.95
CA ALA A 459 -6.44 -4.06 -21.85
C ALA A 459 -7.52 -3.26 -21.11
N GLY A 460 -8.31 -2.45 -21.80
CA GLY A 460 -9.35 -1.65 -21.16
C GLY A 460 -10.06 -0.70 -22.11
N SER A 461 -10.96 0.12 -21.59
CA SER A 461 -11.82 0.99 -22.41
C SER A 461 -11.20 2.33 -22.82
N GLN A 462 -9.92 2.56 -22.55
CA GLN A 462 -9.18 3.76 -22.98
C GLN A 462 -8.36 3.47 -24.23
N ALA A 463 -8.18 4.47 -25.08
CA ALA A 463 -7.41 4.34 -26.32
C ALA A 463 -5.91 4.70 -26.17
N TYR A 464 -5.49 5.11 -24.97
CA TYR A 464 -4.11 5.40 -24.61
C TYR A 464 -3.68 4.56 -23.38
N PRO A 465 -2.45 4.02 -23.36
CA PRO A 465 -1.38 4.15 -24.37
C PRO A 465 -1.50 3.12 -25.50
N THR A 466 -2.42 2.16 -25.36
CA THR A 466 -2.71 1.09 -26.32
C THR A 466 -4.16 1.22 -26.82
N PRO A 467 -4.50 0.68 -28.00
CA PRO A 467 -5.88 0.69 -28.49
C PRO A 467 -6.87 0.17 -27.45
N ALA A 468 -8.07 0.76 -27.43
CA ALA A 468 -9.14 0.33 -26.53
C ALA A 468 -9.62 -1.09 -26.89
N ALA A 469 -10.04 -1.84 -25.87
CA ALA A 469 -10.72 -3.11 -26.05
C ALA A 469 -12.05 -2.88 -26.79
N VAL A 470 -12.32 -3.74 -27.76
CA VAL A 470 -13.52 -3.69 -28.60
C VAL A 470 -14.50 -4.76 -28.10
N PRO A 471 -15.77 -4.41 -27.84
CA PRO A 471 -16.79 -5.40 -27.48
C PRO A 471 -17.18 -6.26 -28.69
N ASP A 472 -17.57 -7.49 -28.40
CA ASP A 472 -18.17 -8.43 -29.33
C ASP A 472 -19.60 -7.98 -29.71
N GLY A 473 -20.19 -8.60 -30.72
CA GLY A 473 -21.50 -8.19 -31.27
C GLY A 473 -22.67 -8.29 -30.28
N ASP A 474 -22.53 -9.07 -29.21
CA ASP A 474 -23.50 -9.19 -28.11
C ASP A 474 -23.23 -8.23 -26.94
N GLY A 475 -22.23 -7.36 -27.06
CA GLY A 475 -21.82 -6.39 -26.05
C GLY A 475 -20.87 -6.92 -24.99
N THR A 476 -20.51 -8.22 -25.01
CA THR A 476 -19.46 -8.76 -24.15
C THR A 476 -18.09 -8.20 -24.57
N THR A 477 -17.10 -8.24 -23.69
CA THR A 477 -15.71 -7.94 -24.06
C THR A 477 -14.81 -9.07 -23.61
N THR A 478 -14.18 -9.75 -24.56
CA THR A 478 -13.22 -10.82 -24.27
C THR A 478 -11.80 -10.28 -24.27
N VAL A 479 -11.08 -10.45 -23.15
CA VAL A 479 -9.64 -10.17 -23.04
C VAL A 479 -8.87 -11.48 -23.10
N HIS A 480 -7.91 -11.58 -24.01
CA HIS A 480 -7.04 -12.72 -24.22
C HIS A 480 -5.68 -12.51 -23.58
N PHE A 481 -5.09 -13.57 -23.06
CA PHE A 481 -3.75 -13.58 -22.50
C PHE A 481 -2.95 -14.68 -23.19
N GLY A 482 -1.71 -14.39 -23.59
CA GLY A 482 -0.84 -15.38 -24.24
C GLY A 482 0.47 -14.78 -24.72
N PRO A 483 1.49 -15.61 -25.00
CA PRO A 483 2.79 -15.13 -25.46
C PRO A 483 2.74 -14.42 -26.82
N ASP A 484 1.81 -14.86 -27.66
CA ASP A 484 1.51 -14.28 -28.98
C ASP A 484 0.04 -13.89 -29.05
N ARG A 485 -0.29 -12.92 -29.90
CA ARG A 485 -1.68 -12.50 -30.12
C ARG A 485 -2.42 -13.58 -30.92
N PRO A 486 -3.54 -14.13 -30.43
CA PRO A 486 -4.33 -15.08 -31.21
C PRO A 486 -4.88 -14.46 -32.50
N ASP A 487 -5.07 -15.28 -33.53
CA ASP A 487 -5.61 -14.84 -34.81
C ASP A 487 -7.02 -14.24 -34.66
N GLY A 488 -7.27 -13.11 -35.32
CA GLY A 488 -8.56 -12.43 -35.29
C GLY A 488 -8.85 -11.62 -34.01
N VAL A 489 -7.99 -11.69 -33.00
CA VAL A 489 -8.16 -10.91 -31.76
C VAL A 489 -7.66 -9.47 -31.98
N PRO A 490 -8.49 -8.44 -31.69
CA PRO A 490 -8.05 -7.04 -31.74
C PRO A 490 -6.87 -6.77 -30.80
N GLU A 491 -6.02 -5.81 -31.15
CA GLU A 491 -4.84 -5.45 -30.33
C GLU A 491 -5.22 -5.03 -28.90
N GLY A 492 -6.30 -4.25 -28.75
CA GLY A 492 -6.79 -3.80 -27.44
C GLY A 492 -7.44 -4.89 -26.58
N ASN A 493 -7.65 -6.09 -27.13
CA ASN A 493 -8.25 -7.23 -26.45
C ASN A 493 -7.22 -8.29 -26.07
N TRP A 494 -5.92 -8.04 -26.23
CA TRP A 494 -4.87 -9.01 -25.91
C TRP A 494 -3.82 -8.40 -25.00
N ILE A 495 -3.38 -9.18 -24.01
CA ILE A 495 -2.24 -8.86 -23.16
C ILE A 495 -1.18 -9.95 -23.33
N GLN A 496 0.02 -9.52 -23.70
CA GLN A 496 1.16 -10.40 -23.88
C GLN A 496 1.60 -10.97 -22.53
N THR A 497 1.81 -12.29 -22.48
CA THR A 497 2.43 -12.99 -21.36
C THR A 497 3.79 -13.57 -21.78
N THR A 498 4.50 -14.27 -20.90
CA THR A 498 5.87 -14.75 -21.20
C THR A 498 6.08 -16.18 -20.70
N PRO A 499 6.52 -17.12 -21.56
CA PRO A 499 6.81 -18.50 -21.15
C PRO A 499 7.80 -18.57 -19.99
N GLY A 500 7.56 -19.47 -19.03
CA GLY A 500 8.38 -19.62 -17.84
C GLY A 500 8.14 -18.57 -16.75
N ARG A 501 7.20 -17.64 -16.93
CA ARG A 501 6.76 -16.67 -15.92
C ARG A 501 5.34 -16.98 -15.47
N GLY A 502 5.12 -17.00 -14.16
CA GLY A 502 3.79 -17.02 -13.58
C GLY A 502 3.26 -15.60 -13.41
N TRP A 503 1.97 -15.39 -13.63
CA TRP A 503 1.36 -14.07 -13.58
C TRP A 503 0.04 -14.04 -12.80
N PHE A 504 -0.45 -12.83 -12.54
CA PHE A 504 -1.78 -12.56 -12.02
C PHE A 504 -2.34 -11.27 -12.59
N VAL A 505 -3.63 -11.02 -12.40
CA VAL A 505 -4.29 -9.80 -12.88
C VAL A 505 -4.95 -9.00 -11.78
N VAL A 506 -5.07 -7.70 -12.06
CA VAL A 506 -5.98 -6.81 -11.36
C VAL A 506 -6.94 -6.23 -12.38
N LEU A 507 -8.24 -6.43 -12.16
CA LEU A 507 -9.32 -5.74 -12.87
C LEU A 507 -9.74 -4.52 -12.05
N ARG A 508 -9.74 -3.35 -12.69
CA ARG A 508 -9.97 -2.04 -12.11
C ARG A 508 -11.22 -1.39 -12.66
N PHE A 509 -11.99 -0.78 -11.77
CA PHE A 509 -13.17 0.02 -12.10
C PHE A 509 -12.91 1.44 -11.62
N TYR A 510 -12.81 2.40 -12.55
CA TYR A 510 -12.63 3.81 -12.22
C TYR A 510 -13.98 4.50 -12.17
N SER A 511 -14.26 5.16 -11.04
CA SER A 511 -15.60 5.62 -10.67
C SER A 511 -16.62 4.47 -10.74
N PRO A 512 -16.45 3.42 -9.92
CA PRO A 512 -17.28 2.21 -9.95
C PRO A 512 -18.76 2.53 -9.72
N LEU A 513 -19.65 1.84 -10.42
CA LEU A 513 -21.11 2.01 -10.27
C LEU A 513 -21.69 0.99 -9.29
N GLN A 514 -22.94 1.23 -8.86
CA GLN A 514 -23.66 0.39 -7.90
C GLN A 514 -23.62 -1.13 -8.19
N PRO A 515 -23.74 -1.59 -9.47
CA PRO A 515 -23.71 -3.02 -9.79
C PRO A 515 -22.43 -3.76 -9.39
N PHE A 516 -21.31 -3.03 -9.22
CA PHE A 516 -20.09 -3.60 -8.66
C PHE A 516 -20.29 -3.96 -7.18
N PHE A 517 -20.80 -3.01 -6.39
CA PHE A 517 -20.88 -3.12 -4.92
C PHE A 517 -21.95 -4.11 -4.45
N ASP A 518 -23.11 -4.12 -5.11
CA ASP A 518 -24.18 -5.09 -4.81
C ASP A 518 -23.95 -6.47 -5.48
N LYS A 519 -22.89 -6.58 -6.30
CA LYS A 519 -22.44 -7.79 -6.99
C LYS A 519 -23.45 -8.33 -8.00
N THR A 520 -24.34 -7.47 -8.51
CA THR A 520 -25.28 -7.82 -9.59
C THR A 520 -24.56 -7.92 -10.94
N TRP A 521 -23.44 -7.21 -11.12
CA TRP A 521 -22.50 -7.44 -12.20
C TRP A 521 -21.26 -8.19 -11.69
N ARG A 522 -20.79 -9.18 -12.44
CA ARG A 522 -19.55 -9.91 -12.14
C ARG A 522 -18.80 -10.28 -13.43
N PRO A 523 -17.46 -10.24 -13.45
CA PRO A 523 -16.67 -10.76 -14.55
C PRO A 523 -16.77 -12.29 -14.61
N GLY A 524 -16.46 -12.88 -15.77
CA GLY A 524 -16.15 -14.30 -15.87
C GLY A 524 -14.91 -14.68 -15.05
N GLU A 525 -14.69 -15.97 -14.85
CA GLU A 525 -13.40 -16.45 -14.34
C GLU A 525 -12.38 -16.46 -15.49
N ILE A 526 -11.09 -16.55 -15.14
CA ILE A 526 -10.03 -16.71 -16.16
C ILE A 526 -10.02 -18.17 -16.60
N GLU A 527 -10.24 -18.42 -17.89
CA GLU A 527 -10.34 -19.76 -18.45
C GLU A 527 -9.10 -20.07 -19.29
N ALA A 528 -8.51 -21.25 -19.11
CA ALA A 528 -7.49 -21.74 -20.03
C ALA A 528 -8.13 -22.03 -21.41
N VAL A 529 -7.40 -21.69 -22.48
CA VAL A 529 -7.79 -21.96 -23.86
C VAL A 529 -6.76 -22.92 -24.44
N ASP A 530 -7.24 -23.95 -25.16
CA ASP A 530 -6.41 -24.97 -25.80
C ASP A 530 -5.64 -24.44 -27.03
#